data_AF-D2RHB6-F1
#
_entry.id   AF-D2RHB6-F1
#
_cell.length_a   1.000
_cell.length_b   1.000
_cell.length_c   1.000
_cell.angle_alpha   90.00
_cell.angle_beta   90.00
_cell.angle_gamma   90.00
#
_symmetry.space_group_name_H-M   'P 1'
#
loop_
_entity.id
_entity.type
_entity.pdbx_description
1 polymer ?
#
loop_
_entity_poly.entity_id
_entity_poly.type
_entity_poly.pdbx_seq_one_letter_code
_entity_poly.pdbx_strand_id
1 'polypeptide(L)'
;MIILKFVKAEELLERREFEKLTPKVAMKFLYHPNEFYRFRGAEALGYLCKGEKARNYILRLFWHLSDESGAYCIGAPLGIAEIGLNNPEVFEGFKNRFVSLLDDWEVERKYVAYGIARTAHLVKDAYPNPVEKLLEVLKELKDNPDFVAYALFALKRLKAEIPNEFKKDCRFAKFYDGEGIKSIRICELLDII
;
A
#
# COMPACT_ATOMS: atom_id res chain seq x y z
N MET A 1 4.76 -28.89 11.96
CA MET A 1 4.48 -27.87 13.00
C MET A 1 4.54 -26.42 12.47
N ILE A 2 5.34 -26.09 11.44
CA ILE A 2 5.41 -24.73 10.86
C ILE A 2 4.17 -24.38 10.02
N ILE A 3 3.66 -25.33 9.22
CA ILE A 3 2.48 -25.14 8.36
C ILE A 3 1.22 -24.82 9.18
N LEU A 4 0.96 -25.57 10.27
CA LEU A 4 -0.17 -25.32 11.19
C LEU A 4 -0.12 -23.92 11.84
N LYS A 5 1.07 -23.36 12.08
CA LYS A 5 1.20 -22.00 12.63
C LYS A 5 0.91 -20.91 11.59
N PHE A 6 1.14 -21.20 10.30
CA PHE A 6 0.87 -20.27 9.21
C PHE A 6 -0.62 -20.21 8.87
N VAL A 7 -1.27 -21.37 8.72
CA VAL A 7 -2.74 -21.46 8.49
C VAL A 7 -3.50 -20.76 9.60
N LYS A 8 -3.10 -20.96 10.86
CA LYS A 8 -3.70 -20.24 11.98
C LYS A 8 -3.51 -18.72 11.90
N ALA A 9 -2.39 -18.24 11.36
CA ALA A 9 -2.15 -16.80 11.24
C ALA A 9 -2.95 -16.17 10.09
N GLU A 10 -3.19 -16.90 8.99
CA GLU A 10 -4.09 -16.49 7.91
C GLU A 10 -5.52 -16.30 8.41
N GLU A 11 -6.06 -17.26 9.17
CA GLU A 11 -7.40 -17.14 9.77
C GLU A 11 -7.52 -15.92 10.69
N LEU A 12 -6.48 -15.63 11.48
CA LEU A 12 -6.43 -14.45 12.35
C LEU A 12 -6.40 -13.16 11.54
N LEU A 13 -5.70 -13.13 10.41
CA LEU A 13 -5.67 -11.99 9.49
C LEU A 13 -7.02 -11.76 8.80
N GLU A 14 -7.68 -12.83 8.36
CA GLU A 14 -9.03 -12.78 7.77
C GLU A 14 -10.05 -12.20 8.74
N ARG A 15 -10.01 -12.64 10.01
CA ARG A 15 -10.91 -12.18 11.08
C ARG A 15 -10.49 -10.88 11.73
N ARG A 16 -9.37 -10.29 11.29
CA ARG A 16 -8.74 -9.08 11.87
C ARG A 16 -8.43 -9.20 13.38
N GLU A 17 -8.15 -10.40 13.87
CA GLU A 17 -7.74 -10.67 15.26
C GLU A 17 -6.23 -10.35 15.46
N PHE A 18 -5.85 -9.12 15.12
CA PHE A 18 -4.45 -8.70 15.03
C PHE A 18 -3.72 -8.73 16.37
N GLU A 19 -4.43 -8.54 17.48
CA GLU A 19 -3.89 -8.61 18.84
C GLU A 19 -3.31 -9.99 19.19
N LYS A 20 -3.72 -11.04 18.45
CA LYS A 20 -3.21 -12.41 18.60
C LYS A 20 -1.96 -12.67 17.75
N LEU A 21 -1.50 -11.68 16.98
CA LEU A 21 -0.30 -11.75 16.15
C LEU A 21 0.85 -10.95 16.77
N THR A 22 2.06 -11.25 16.30
CA THR A 22 3.23 -10.40 16.57
C THR A 22 3.59 -9.65 15.29
N PRO A 23 4.20 -8.46 15.36
CA PRO A 23 4.59 -7.75 14.14
C PRO A 23 5.62 -8.52 13.31
N LYS A 24 6.45 -9.38 13.92
CA LYS A 24 7.33 -10.30 13.19
C LYS A 24 6.54 -11.31 12.35
N VAL A 25 5.39 -11.77 12.83
CA VAL A 25 4.48 -12.65 12.06
C VAL A 25 3.77 -11.87 10.97
N ALA A 26 3.18 -10.71 11.29
CA ALA A 26 2.51 -9.85 10.31
C ALA A 26 3.44 -9.43 9.16
N MET A 27 4.70 -9.10 9.46
CA MET A 27 5.71 -8.76 8.47
C MET A 27 6.00 -9.88 7.47
N LYS A 28 5.90 -11.15 7.86
CA LYS A 28 6.09 -12.27 6.91
C LYS A 28 5.01 -12.30 5.84
N PHE A 29 3.81 -11.81 6.16
CA PHE A 29 2.71 -11.78 5.20
C PHE A 29 2.89 -10.70 4.13
N LEU A 30 3.81 -9.75 4.29
CA LEU A 30 4.16 -8.82 3.20
C LEU A 30 4.85 -9.52 2.02
N TYR A 31 5.41 -10.72 2.25
CA TYR A 31 5.99 -11.58 1.23
C TYR A 31 5.02 -12.63 0.70
N HIS A 32 3.76 -12.61 1.15
CA HIS A 32 2.82 -13.67 0.84
C HIS A 32 2.46 -13.71 -0.66
N PRO A 33 2.38 -14.90 -1.30
CA PRO A 33 2.04 -15.01 -2.72
C PRO A 33 0.60 -14.55 -3.02
N ASN A 34 -0.32 -14.79 -2.10
CA ASN A 34 -1.67 -14.24 -2.19
C ASN A 34 -1.68 -12.79 -1.69
N GLU A 35 -2.00 -11.89 -2.61
CA GLU A 35 -2.04 -10.44 -2.42
C GLU A 35 -2.94 -9.99 -1.28
N PHE A 36 -4.08 -10.65 -1.06
CA PHE A 36 -4.99 -10.32 0.03
C PHE A 36 -4.29 -10.35 1.39
N TYR A 37 -3.45 -11.37 1.64
CA TYR A 37 -2.73 -11.47 2.90
C TYR A 37 -1.58 -10.45 3.00
N ARG A 38 -1.07 -9.91 1.89
CA ARG A 38 -0.13 -8.78 1.94
C ARG A 38 -0.81 -7.54 2.51
N PHE A 39 -2.02 -7.23 2.04
CA PHE A 39 -2.83 -6.14 2.59
C PHE A 39 -3.18 -6.37 4.06
N ARG A 40 -3.70 -7.55 4.42
CA ARG A 40 -4.01 -7.86 5.83
C ARG A 40 -2.78 -7.83 6.73
N GLY A 41 -1.64 -8.32 6.26
CA GLY A 41 -0.37 -8.25 6.98
C GLY A 41 0.09 -6.82 7.23
N ALA A 42 -0.11 -5.93 6.26
CA ALA A 42 0.16 -4.50 6.42
C ALA A 42 -0.78 -3.83 7.43
N GLU A 43 -2.10 -4.10 7.36
CA GLU A 43 -3.07 -3.60 8.35
C GLU A 43 -2.69 -4.05 9.77
N ALA A 44 -2.33 -5.33 9.95
CA ALA A 44 -1.88 -5.87 11.22
C ALA A 44 -0.59 -5.19 11.71
N LEU A 45 0.36 -4.87 10.83
CA LEU A 45 1.54 -4.08 11.20
C LEU A 45 1.16 -2.68 11.67
N GLY A 46 0.23 -2.02 10.99
CA GLY A 46 -0.30 -0.72 11.40
C GLY A 46 -0.91 -0.73 12.80
N TYR A 47 -1.66 -1.79 13.11
CA TYR A 47 -2.23 -2.00 14.43
C TYR A 47 -1.15 -2.27 15.50
N LEU A 48 -0.19 -3.16 15.22
CA LEU A 48 0.76 -3.71 16.21
C LEU A 48 2.01 -2.86 16.48
N CYS A 49 2.34 -1.93 15.59
CA CYS A 49 3.54 -1.10 15.69
C CYS A 49 3.17 0.31 16.15
N LYS A 50 3.71 0.73 17.29
CA LYS A 50 3.47 2.07 17.88
C LYS A 50 4.77 2.76 18.26
N GLY A 51 4.82 4.09 18.18
CA GLY A 51 5.95 4.91 18.64
C GLY A 51 7.31 4.49 18.04
N GLU A 52 8.32 4.29 18.87
CA GLU A 52 9.67 3.89 18.42
C GLU A 52 9.67 2.60 17.60
N LYS A 53 8.81 1.64 17.96
CA LYS A 53 8.65 0.39 17.23
C LYS A 53 8.13 0.64 15.81
N ALA A 54 7.21 1.59 15.63
CA ALA A 54 6.73 1.98 14.30
C ALA A 54 7.88 2.53 13.44
N ARG A 55 8.71 3.42 14.01
CA ARG A 55 9.90 3.97 13.33
C ARG A 55 10.85 2.85 12.88
N ASN A 56 11.17 1.92 13.77
CA ASN A 56 12.09 0.83 13.50
C ASN A 56 11.58 -0.11 12.40
N TYR A 57 10.27 -0.38 12.36
CA TYR A 57 9.68 -1.18 11.28
C TYR A 57 9.61 -0.44 9.95
N ILE A 58 9.28 0.86 9.93
CA ILE A 58 9.33 1.66 8.68
C ILE A 58 10.74 1.66 8.09
N LEU A 59 11.76 1.94 8.92
CA LEU A 59 13.16 1.88 8.48
C LEU A 59 13.49 0.52 7.89
N ARG A 60 13.16 -0.56 8.60
CA ARG A 60 13.41 -1.92 8.14
C ARG A 60 12.70 -2.24 6.82
N LEU A 61 11.49 -1.76 6.61
CA LEU A 61 10.76 -1.98 5.36
C LEU A 61 11.38 -1.22 4.19
N PHE A 62 11.88 0.00 4.42
CA PHE A 62 12.67 0.71 3.41
C PHE A 62 13.96 -0.05 3.06
N TRP A 63 14.64 -0.65 4.03
CA TRP A 63 15.81 -1.50 3.76
C TRP A 63 15.45 -2.69 2.86
N HIS A 64 14.31 -3.34 3.11
CA HIS A 64 13.85 -4.48 2.30
C HIS A 64 13.41 -4.15 0.88
N LEU A 65 13.21 -2.86 0.56
CA LEU A 65 12.97 -2.42 -0.80
C LEU A 65 14.27 -2.31 -1.61
N SER A 66 15.41 -2.18 -0.94
CA SER A 66 16.74 -2.02 -1.58
C SER A 66 17.62 -3.27 -1.42
N ASP A 67 17.03 -4.42 -1.07
CA ASP A 67 17.79 -5.65 -0.80
C ASP A 67 18.11 -6.40 -2.09
N GLU A 68 19.34 -6.24 -2.58
CA GLU A 68 19.89 -6.92 -3.76
C GLU A 68 20.07 -8.44 -3.56
N SER A 69 19.93 -8.97 -2.34
CA SER A 69 20.11 -10.41 -2.04
C SER A 69 18.95 -11.30 -2.48
N GLY A 70 17.96 -10.74 -3.19
CA GLY A 70 16.77 -11.46 -3.67
C GLY A 70 15.66 -11.60 -2.62
N ALA A 71 15.82 -11.01 -1.43
CA ALA A 71 14.80 -10.95 -0.38
C ALA A 71 13.93 -9.68 -0.46
N TYR A 72 13.73 -9.15 -1.67
CA TYR A 72 12.90 -7.99 -1.96
C TYR A 72 11.46 -8.17 -1.43
N CYS A 73 11.01 -7.23 -0.60
CA CYS A 73 9.69 -7.27 0.02
C CYS A 73 8.67 -6.51 -0.83
N ILE A 74 8.00 -7.20 -1.74
CA ILE A 74 6.97 -6.61 -2.59
C ILE A 74 5.87 -5.89 -1.81
N GLY A 75 5.45 -6.41 -0.65
CA GLY A 75 4.44 -5.77 0.21
C GLY A 75 4.95 -4.66 1.12
N ALA A 76 6.24 -4.30 1.09
CA ALA A 76 6.81 -3.28 1.98
C ALA A 76 6.11 -1.91 1.90
N PRO A 77 5.72 -1.38 0.72
CA PRO A 77 5.04 -0.10 0.64
C PRO A 77 3.70 -0.11 1.39
N LEU A 78 2.95 -1.23 1.35
CA LEU A 78 1.72 -1.39 2.12
C LEU A 78 1.98 -1.29 3.62
N GLY A 79 3.00 -2.02 4.11
CA GLY A 79 3.38 -2.01 5.52
C GLY A 79 3.81 -0.63 6.00
N ILE A 80 4.60 0.10 5.20
CA ILE A 80 5.03 1.47 5.53
C ILE A 80 3.81 2.39 5.67
N ALA A 81 2.88 2.34 4.72
CA ALA A 81 1.70 3.19 4.72
C ALA A 81 0.74 2.88 5.88
N GLU A 82 0.46 1.61 6.17
CA GLU A 82 -0.45 1.23 7.27
C GLU A 82 0.18 1.50 8.65
N ILE A 83 1.49 1.33 8.81
CA ILE A 83 2.21 1.81 10.01
C ILE A 83 2.12 3.33 10.11
N GLY A 84 2.34 4.03 9.01
CA GLY A 84 2.34 5.49 8.98
C GLY A 84 0.97 6.10 9.28
N LEU A 85 -0.09 5.54 8.71
CA LEU A 85 -1.48 5.91 9.00
C LEU A 85 -1.80 5.82 10.49
N ASN A 86 -1.25 4.81 11.16
CA ASN A 86 -1.47 4.53 12.57
C ASN A 86 -0.47 5.24 13.52
N ASN A 87 0.53 5.93 12.97
CA ASN A 87 1.58 6.68 13.68
C ASN A 87 1.97 7.95 12.91
N PRO A 88 1.06 8.93 12.74
CA PRO A 88 1.30 10.11 11.89
C PRO A 88 2.58 10.88 12.24
N GLU A 89 2.88 11.05 13.52
CA GLU A 89 4.05 11.76 14.02
C GLU A 89 5.37 11.07 13.65
N VAL A 90 5.36 9.73 13.54
CA VAL A 90 6.50 8.96 13.08
C VAL A 90 6.61 9.07 11.56
N PHE A 91 5.48 8.95 10.86
CA PHE A 91 5.42 8.94 9.40
C PHE A 91 5.83 10.26 8.76
N GLU A 92 5.65 11.37 9.47
CA GLU A 92 6.05 12.71 9.02
C GLU A 92 7.51 12.74 8.54
N GLY A 93 8.42 12.07 9.25
CA GLY A 93 9.84 11.97 8.86
C GLY A 93 10.11 11.08 7.64
N PHE A 94 9.11 10.37 7.13
CA PHE A 94 9.23 9.41 6.03
C PHE A 94 8.34 9.74 4.83
N LYS A 95 7.38 10.66 4.94
CA LYS A 95 6.37 10.91 3.90
C LYS A 95 6.97 11.26 2.54
N ASN A 96 8.01 12.10 2.52
CA ASN A 96 8.71 12.50 1.30
C ASN A 96 9.34 11.28 0.62
N ARG A 97 10.10 10.49 1.38
CA ARG A 97 10.72 9.25 0.89
C ARG A 97 9.68 8.25 0.39
N PHE A 98 8.54 8.15 1.07
CA PHE A 98 7.47 7.25 0.67
C PHE A 98 6.87 7.65 -0.69
N VAL A 99 6.60 8.94 -0.92
CA VAL A 99 6.11 9.42 -2.22
C VAL A 99 7.15 9.22 -3.32
N SER A 100 8.44 9.43 -3.03
CA SER A 100 9.54 9.17 -3.97
C SER A 100 9.65 7.69 -4.40
N LEU A 101 9.02 6.74 -3.71
CA LEU A 101 8.98 5.34 -4.18
C LEU A 101 8.22 5.18 -5.50
N LEU A 102 7.43 6.17 -5.93
CA LEU A 102 6.81 6.18 -7.26
C LEU A 102 7.84 6.27 -8.40
N ASP A 103 9.05 6.79 -8.14
CA ASP A 103 10.14 6.83 -9.12
C ASP A 103 10.80 5.47 -9.33
N ASP A 104 10.73 4.60 -8.33
CA ASP A 104 11.46 3.34 -8.30
C ASP A 104 10.70 2.28 -9.11
N TRP A 105 11.31 1.79 -10.20
CA TRP A 105 10.72 0.81 -11.10
C TRP A 105 10.77 -0.63 -10.54
N GLU A 106 11.64 -0.88 -9.56
CA GLU A 106 11.70 -2.16 -8.84
C GLU A 106 10.62 -2.23 -7.76
N VAL A 107 10.08 -1.08 -7.36
CA VAL A 107 8.97 -1.00 -6.42
C VAL A 107 7.65 -1.37 -7.08
N GLU A 108 6.83 -2.16 -6.39
CA GLU A 108 5.43 -2.37 -6.77
C GLU A 108 4.61 -1.07 -6.57
N ARG A 109 4.67 -0.19 -7.57
CA ARG A 109 4.15 1.19 -7.50
C ARG A 109 2.64 1.26 -7.22
N LYS A 110 1.86 0.22 -7.53
CA LYS A 110 0.43 0.18 -7.17
C LYS A 110 0.22 0.18 -5.64
N TYR A 111 1.14 -0.42 -4.88
CA TYR A 111 1.11 -0.40 -3.42
C TYR A 111 1.53 0.94 -2.85
N VAL A 112 2.45 1.65 -3.53
CA VAL A 112 2.77 3.04 -3.20
C VAL A 112 1.54 3.92 -3.41
N ALA A 113 0.86 3.79 -4.56
CA ALA A 113 -0.38 4.52 -4.85
C ALA A 113 -1.49 4.22 -3.82
N TYR A 114 -1.71 2.95 -3.47
CA TYR A 114 -2.61 2.58 -2.37
C TYR A 114 -2.21 3.28 -1.07
N GLY A 115 -0.92 3.22 -0.71
CA GLY A 115 -0.42 3.86 0.49
C GLY A 115 -0.66 5.36 0.53
N ILE A 116 -0.40 6.07 -0.59
CA ILE A 116 -0.69 7.50 -0.74
C ILE A 116 -2.18 7.76 -0.53
N ALA A 117 -3.08 6.93 -1.08
CA ALA A 117 -4.51 7.07 -0.87
C ALA A 117 -4.92 6.94 0.60
N ARG A 118 -4.33 5.97 1.30
CA ARG A 118 -4.58 5.70 2.74
C ARG A 118 -4.05 6.84 3.61
N THR A 119 -2.88 7.37 3.28
CA THR A 119 -2.20 8.44 4.03
C THR A 119 -2.40 9.82 3.40
N ALA A 120 -3.41 10.02 2.55
CA ALA A 120 -3.57 11.25 1.75
C ALA A 120 -3.52 12.53 2.58
N HIS A 121 -4.13 12.51 3.77
CA HIS A 121 -4.14 13.64 4.70
C HIS A 121 -2.76 13.96 5.31
N LEU A 122 -1.85 12.98 5.33
CA LEU A 122 -0.47 13.09 5.84
C LEU A 122 0.53 13.46 4.74
N VAL A 123 0.29 13.05 3.50
CA VAL A 123 1.27 13.21 2.39
C VAL A 123 0.93 14.35 1.43
N LYS A 124 -0.23 15.01 1.58
CA LYS A 124 -0.69 16.08 0.66
C LYS A 124 0.32 17.22 0.47
N ASP A 125 1.21 17.44 1.44
CA ASP A 125 2.26 18.47 1.46
C ASP A 125 3.67 17.88 1.34
N ALA A 126 3.78 16.59 0.98
CA ALA A 126 5.07 15.95 0.75
C ALA A 126 5.79 16.53 -0.47
N TYR A 127 7.11 16.39 -0.49
CA TYR A 127 7.96 16.61 -1.65
C TYR A 127 8.61 15.28 -2.08
N PRO A 128 8.52 14.85 -3.34
CA PRO A 128 7.84 15.53 -4.45
C PRO A 128 6.31 15.61 -4.26
N ASN A 129 5.65 16.52 -4.98
CA ASN A 129 4.20 16.70 -4.89
C ASN A 129 3.50 15.38 -5.29
N PRO A 130 2.69 14.76 -4.41
CA PRO A 130 2.11 13.45 -4.67
C PRO A 130 1.13 13.45 -5.84
N VAL A 131 0.41 14.54 -6.08
CA VAL A 131 -0.54 14.65 -7.20
C VAL A 131 0.21 14.69 -8.53
N GLU A 132 1.21 15.55 -8.65
CA GLU A 132 2.03 15.66 -9.85
C GLU A 132 2.73 14.33 -10.14
N LYS A 133 3.29 13.69 -9.10
CA LYS A 133 3.98 12.42 -9.25
C LYS A 133 3.07 11.28 -9.65
N LEU A 134 1.87 11.17 -9.06
CA LEU A 134 0.87 10.19 -9.48
C LEU A 134 0.46 10.39 -10.93
N LEU A 135 0.22 11.64 -11.37
CA LEU A 135 -0.16 11.93 -12.75
C LEU A 135 0.95 11.61 -13.76
N GLU A 136 2.21 11.85 -13.38
CA GLU A 136 3.38 11.46 -14.19
C GLU A 136 3.43 9.95 -14.40
N VAL A 137 3.42 9.18 -13.31
CA VAL A 137 3.50 7.71 -13.38
C VAL A 137 2.22 7.10 -13.98
N LEU A 138 1.07 7.77 -13.84
CA LEU A 138 -0.17 7.36 -14.49
C LEU A 138 -0.09 7.42 -16.02
N LYS A 139 0.66 8.38 -16.58
CA LYS A 139 0.91 8.43 -18.03
C LYS A 139 1.85 7.31 -18.48
N GLU A 140 2.87 7.02 -17.68
CA GLU A 140 3.82 5.94 -17.93
C GLU A 140 3.14 4.57 -17.89
N LEU A 141 2.34 4.31 -16.84
CA LEU A 141 1.72 3.02 -16.56
C LEU A 141 0.22 2.98 -16.93
N LYS A 142 -0.20 3.80 -17.91
CA LYS A 142 -1.60 3.89 -18.35
C LYS A 142 -2.18 2.55 -18.80
N ASP A 143 -1.34 1.63 -19.27
CA ASP A 143 -1.73 0.31 -19.76
C ASP A 143 -1.83 -0.75 -18.65
N ASN A 144 -1.44 -0.41 -17.42
CA ASN A 144 -1.59 -1.26 -16.24
C ASN A 144 -2.88 -0.91 -15.46
N PRO A 145 -3.98 -1.67 -15.63
CA PRO A 145 -5.26 -1.33 -15.00
C PRO A 145 -5.23 -1.37 -13.47
N ASP A 146 -4.43 -2.26 -12.87
CA ASP A 146 -4.27 -2.33 -11.41
C ASP A 146 -3.65 -1.04 -10.87
N PHE A 147 -2.55 -0.59 -11.47
CA PHE A 147 -1.93 0.68 -11.07
C PHE A 147 -2.88 1.86 -11.26
N VAL A 148 -3.55 1.93 -12.43
CA VAL A 148 -4.53 2.98 -12.73
C VAL A 148 -5.60 3.07 -11.65
N ALA A 149 -6.20 1.94 -11.25
CA ALA A 149 -7.21 1.92 -10.19
C ALA A 149 -6.72 2.52 -8.87
N TYR A 150 -5.54 2.12 -8.38
CA TYR A 150 -4.98 2.66 -7.14
C TYR A 150 -4.52 4.12 -7.27
N ALA A 151 -4.01 4.53 -8.42
CA ALA A 151 -3.62 5.92 -8.67
C ALA A 151 -4.83 6.86 -8.69
N LEU A 152 -5.94 6.46 -9.33
CA LEU A 152 -7.20 7.19 -9.32
C LEU A 152 -7.78 7.28 -7.91
N PHE A 153 -7.71 6.19 -7.15
CA PHE A 153 -8.07 6.19 -5.74
C PHE A 153 -7.24 7.21 -4.94
N ALA A 154 -5.93 7.23 -5.14
CA ALA A 154 -5.05 8.19 -4.48
C ALA A 154 -5.34 9.64 -4.86
N LEU A 155 -5.50 9.93 -6.15
CA LEU A 155 -5.84 11.27 -6.65
C LEU A 155 -7.15 11.78 -6.07
N LYS A 156 -8.19 10.93 -6.03
CA LYS A 156 -9.47 11.26 -5.41
C LYS A 156 -9.33 11.59 -3.93
N ARG A 157 -8.57 10.78 -3.18
CA ARG A 157 -8.30 11.01 -1.74
C ARG A 157 -7.48 12.27 -1.47
N LEU A 158 -6.61 12.64 -2.40
CA LEU A 158 -5.88 13.91 -2.41
C LEU A 158 -6.72 15.10 -2.90
N LYS A 159 -7.97 14.87 -3.31
CA LYS A 159 -8.89 15.88 -3.89
C LYS A 159 -8.37 16.50 -5.20
N ALA A 160 -7.57 15.74 -5.96
CA ALA A 160 -7.10 16.13 -7.28
C ALA A 160 -8.14 15.83 -8.36
N GLU A 161 -8.03 16.53 -9.49
CA GLU A 161 -8.85 16.24 -10.66
C GLU A 161 -8.41 14.92 -11.32
N ILE A 162 -9.40 14.13 -11.73
CA ILE A 162 -9.18 12.89 -12.47
C ILE A 162 -9.12 13.17 -13.98
N PRO A 163 -8.05 12.75 -14.70
CA PRO A 163 -7.97 12.94 -16.14
C PRO A 163 -9.15 12.30 -16.89
N ASN A 164 -9.71 13.04 -17.86
CA ASN A 164 -10.94 12.64 -18.55
C ASN A 164 -10.84 11.29 -19.28
N GLU A 165 -9.64 10.93 -19.74
CA GLU A 165 -9.39 9.66 -20.42
C GLU A 165 -9.71 8.42 -19.56
N PHE A 166 -9.58 8.53 -18.23
CA PHE A 166 -9.89 7.42 -17.32
C PHE A 166 -11.35 7.37 -16.88
N LYS A 167 -12.13 8.45 -17.09
CA LYS A 167 -13.56 8.49 -16.71
C LYS A 167 -14.42 7.49 -17.49
N LYS A 168 -13.98 7.08 -18.67
CA LYS A 168 -14.66 6.12 -19.54
C LYS A 168 -13.89 4.80 -19.69
N ASP A 169 -12.83 4.62 -18.89
CA ASP A 169 -12.02 3.42 -18.95
C ASP A 169 -12.77 2.25 -18.29
N CYS A 170 -13.18 1.27 -19.08
CA CYS A 170 -13.95 0.11 -18.61
C CYS A 170 -13.09 -1.14 -18.41
N ARG A 171 -11.75 -1.03 -18.41
CA ARG A 171 -10.87 -2.18 -18.14
C ARG A 171 -11.04 -2.67 -16.71
N PHE A 172 -10.86 -3.97 -16.53
CA PHE A 172 -10.90 -4.61 -15.21
C PHE A 172 -9.57 -4.47 -14.49
N ALA A 173 -9.63 -4.04 -13.23
CA ALA A 173 -8.51 -3.93 -12.31
C ALA A 173 -8.76 -4.79 -11.07
N LYS A 174 -7.69 -5.32 -10.47
CA LYS A 174 -7.72 -5.92 -9.13
C LYS A 174 -7.57 -4.81 -8.09
N PHE A 175 -8.57 -4.66 -7.23
CA PHE A 175 -8.63 -3.61 -6.22
C PHE A 175 -8.94 -4.17 -4.84
N TYR A 176 -8.19 -3.75 -3.84
CA TYR A 176 -8.44 -4.06 -2.44
C TYR A 176 -9.41 -3.04 -1.85
N ASP A 177 -10.63 -3.50 -1.52
CA ASP A 177 -11.69 -2.65 -0.97
C ASP A 177 -11.66 -2.54 0.57
N GLY A 178 -10.65 -3.13 1.21
CA GLY A 178 -10.56 -3.27 2.67
C GLY A 178 -11.10 -4.60 3.19
N GLU A 179 -11.92 -5.32 2.44
CA GLU A 179 -12.45 -6.64 2.80
C GLU A 179 -11.86 -7.76 1.95
N GLY A 180 -11.51 -7.48 0.70
CA GLY A 180 -10.87 -8.45 -0.18
C GLY A 180 -10.37 -7.84 -1.50
N ILE A 181 -9.72 -8.67 -2.32
CA ILE A 181 -9.34 -8.28 -3.68
C ILE A 181 -10.54 -8.53 -4.60
N LYS A 182 -11.06 -7.47 -5.21
CA LYS A 182 -12.18 -7.49 -6.17
C LYS A 182 -11.69 -7.22 -7.58
N SER A 183 -12.37 -7.79 -8.56
CA SER A 183 -12.24 -7.34 -9.96
C SER A 183 -13.29 -6.26 -10.19
N ILE A 184 -12.86 -5.04 -10.49
CA ILE A 184 -13.71 -3.87 -10.70
C ILE A 184 -13.38 -3.18 -12.02
N ARG A 185 -14.39 -2.61 -12.69
CA ARG A 185 -14.16 -1.74 -13.84
C ARG A 185 -13.71 -0.36 -13.39
N ILE A 186 -12.68 0.20 -14.03
CA ILE A 186 -12.12 1.50 -13.64
C ILE A 186 -13.17 2.62 -13.63
N CYS A 187 -14.10 2.63 -14.58
CA CYS A 187 -15.19 3.60 -14.65
C CYS A 187 -16.16 3.48 -13.46
N GLU A 188 -16.43 2.28 -12.96
CA GLU A 188 -17.30 2.03 -11.80
C GLU A 188 -16.58 2.35 -10.48
N LEU A 189 -15.26 2.19 -10.44
CA LEU A 189 -14.45 2.54 -9.28
C LEU A 189 -14.68 4.01 -8.90
N LEU A 190 -14.70 4.91 -9.89
CA LEU A 190 -14.87 6.36 -9.69
C LEU A 190 -16.18 6.75 -9.02
N ASP A 191 -17.21 5.89 -9.09
CA ASP A 191 -18.52 6.10 -8.48
C ASP A 191 -18.56 5.66 -7.00
N ILE A 192 -17.61 4.82 -6.57
CA ILE A 192 -17.56 4.27 -5.21
C ILE A 192 -16.44 4.84 -4.33
N ILE A 193 -15.51 5.63 -4.90
CA ILE A 193 -14.37 6.26 -4.19
C ILE A 193 -14.52 7.77 -3.92
#